data_AF-A0A9P8BL38-F1
#
_entry.id   AF-A0A9P8BL38-F1
#
_cell.length_a   1.000
_cell.length_b   1.000
_cell.length_c   1.000
_cell.angle_alpha   90.00
_cell.angle_beta   90.00
_cell.angle_gamma   90.00
#
_symmetry.space_group_name_H-M   'P 1'
#
loop_
_entity.id
_entity.type
_entity.pdbx_description
1 polymer ?
#
loop_
_entity_poly.entity_id
_entity_poly.type
_entity_poly.pdbx_seq_one_letter_code
_entity_poly.pdbx_strand_id
1 'polypeptide(L)'
;MSKSTPVIDNAQDFTHTGPYNAQTGQYNPLPDDPYESTPTLVSQGSVLVKDGVEGSSTSSIVYDDAHVSLDSSTRILTIKHYILVHPTLYIPIDDILYICPAGRITSRVGIRPWGMGLTGILWARDFKRGGAIIGAMSGFEKSFVVKVKGDRMKSGFSVEDTAKFREAMEEVCSGVMDRSPPADELIKQKD
;
A
#
# COMPACT_ATOMS: atom_id res chain seq x y z
N MET A 1 -45.01 -22.07 41.34
CA MET A 1 -45.68 -21.89 40.03
C MET A 1 -44.62 -21.97 38.94
N SER A 2 -44.36 -23.17 38.42
CA SER A 2 -43.35 -23.41 37.40
C SER A 2 -43.96 -23.28 36.01
N LYS A 3 -43.43 -22.38 35.18
CA LYS A 3 -43.83 -22.23 33.78
C LYS A 3 -42.92 -23.12 32.92
N SER A 4 -43.53 -24.09 32.26
CA SER A 4 -42.88 -24.97 31.29
C SER A 4 -42.77 -24.25 29.95
N THR A 5 -41.56 -24.21 29.39
CA THR A 5 -41.29 -23.64 28.06
C THR A 5 -41.41 -24.75 27.00
N PRO A 6 -42.02 -24.48 25.82
CA PRO A 6 -42.08 -25.47 24.75
C PRO A 6 -40.75 -25.54 24.00
N VAL A 7 -40.31 -26.77 23.70
CA VAL A 7 -39.22 -27.08 22.77
C VAL A 7 -39.81 -27.07 21.37
N ILE A 8 -39.21 -26.27 20.47
CA ILE A 8 -39.56 -26.24 19.05
C ILE A 8 -38.35 -26.81 18.30
N ASP A 9 -38.47 -28.05 17.85
CA ASP A 9 -37.56 -28.66 16.87
C ASP A 9 -38.00 -28.24 15.47
N ASN A 10 -37.20 -27.41 14.81
CA ASN A 10 -37.30 -27.15 13.37
C ASN A 10 -35.91 -27.32 12.76
N ALA A 11 -35.55 -28.57 12.48
CA ALA A 11 -34.46 -28.89 11.57
C ALA A 11 -35.00 -28.85 10.14
N GLN A 12 -34.86 -27.71 9.47
CA GLN A 12 -34.94 -27.66 8.01
C GLN A 12 -33.53 -27.45 7.46
N ASP A 13 -33.12 -28.43 6.65
CA ASP A 13 -31.86 -28.50 5.93
C ASP A 13 -31.82 -27.39 4.87
N PHE A 14 -31.06 -26.32 5.13
CA PHE A 14 -30.82 -25.22 4.21
C PHE A 14 -29.42 -25.34 3.60
N THR A 15 -29.29 -26.16 2.56
CA THR A 15 -28.05 -26.27 1.78
C THR A 15 -28.30 -26.01 0.29
N HIS A 16 -28.92 -24.88 -0.05
CA HIS A 16 -28.94 -24.37 -1.42
C HIS A 16 -28.50 -22.91 -1.47
N THR A 17 -27.19 -22.70 -1.55
CA THR A 17 -26.55 -21.39 -1.77
C THR A 17 -26.27 -21.19 -3.26
N GLY A 18 -27.30 -20.90 -4.05
CA GLY A 18 -27.16 -20.50 -5.45
C GLY A 18 -27.92 -19.19 -5.72
N PRO A 19 -27.49 -18.35 -6.68
CA PRO A 19 -28.21 -17.15 -7.04
C PRO A 19 -29.60 -17.50 -7.61
N TYR A 20 -30.66 -16.98 -6.98
CA TYR A 20 -32.04 -17.19 -7.39
C TYR A 20 -32.39 -16.31 -8.60
N ASN A 21 -32.91 -16.92 -9.68
CA ASN A 21 -33.35 -16.19 -10.86
C ASN A 21 -34.85 -15.86 -10.76
N ALA A 22 -35.17 -14.57 -10.57
CA ALA A 22 -36.54 -14.11 -10.38
C ALA A 22 -37.44 -14.21 -11.63
N GLN A 23 -36.87 -14.34 -12.84
CA GLN A 23 -37.66 -14.44 -14.08
C GLN A 23 -38.16 -15.86 -14.34
N THR A 24 -37.40 -16.87 -13.93
CA THR A 24 -37.72 -18.28 -14.19
C THR A 24 -38.21 -19.03 -12.96
N GLY A 25 -38.08 -18.44 -11.76
CA GLY A 25 -38.48 -19.07 -10.50
C GLY A 25 -37.61 -20.27 -10.12
N GLN A 26 -36.41 -20.37 -10.69
CA GLN A 26 -35.49 -21.50 -10.49
C GLN A 26 -34.13 -21.01 -9.98
N TYR A 27 -33.46 -21.86 -9.21
CA TYR A 27 -32.07 -21.69 -8.84
C TYR A 27 -31.18 -22.17 -9.99
N ASN A 28 -30.22 -21.34 -10.40
CA ASN A 28 -29.23 -21.77 -11.38
C ASN A 28 -28.32 -22.82 -10.72
N PRO A 29 -28.12 -24.01 -11.33
CA PRO A 29 -27.14 -24.97 -10.84
C PRO A 29 -25.75 -24.32 -10.83
N LEU A 30 -25.01 -24.51 -9.74
CA LEU A 30 -23.59 -24.14 -9.72
C LEU A 30 -22.88 -24.93 -10.83
N PRO A 31 -22.04 -24.29 -11.66
CA PRO A 31 -21.22 -25.03 -12.60
C PRO A 31 -20.31 -25.98 -11.82
N ASP A 32 -20.36 -27.27 -12.14
CA ASP A 32 -19.59 -28.35 -11.50
C ASP A 32 -18.08 -28.31 -11.82
N ASP A 33 -17.59 -27.27 -12.49
CA ASP A 33 -16.18 -27.18 -12.86
C ASP A 33 -15.35 -26.60 -11.69
N PRO A 34 -14.42 -27.38 -11.12
CA PRO A 34 -13.43 -26.84 -10.21
C PRO A 34 -12.57 -25.85 -11.00
N TYR A 35 -12.62 -24.60 -10.59
CA TYR A 35 -11.75 -23.52 -11.03
C TYR A 35 -10.27 -23.96 -10.98
N GLU A 36 -9.73 -24.50 -12.08
CA GLU A 36 -8.31 -24.41 -12.41
C GLU A 36 -8.02 -22.98 -12.88
N SER A 37 -8.25 -21.99 -12.02
CA SER A 37 -7.65 -20.68 -12.18
C SER A 37 -6.38 -20.69 -11.36
N THR A 38 -5.34 -21.33 -11.89
CA THR A 38 -3.98 -21.00 -11.51
C THR A 38 -3.80 -19.52 -11.83
N PRO A 39 -3.58 -18.64 -10.84
CA PRO A 39 -3.16 -17.29 -11.14
C PRO A 39 -1.80 -17.42 -11.81
N THR A 40 -1.75 -17.23 -13.13
CA THR A 40 -0.49 -17.00 -13.82
C THR A 40 0.06 -15.71 -13.23
N LEU A 41 1.02 -15.85 -12.30
CA LEU A 41 1.90 -14.77 -11.90
C LEU A 41 2.60 -14.32 -13.16
N VAL A 42 2.05 -13.28 -13.80
CA VAL A 42 2.77 -12.50 -14.78
C VAL A 42 3.87 -11.82 -13.99
N SER A 43 5.03 -12.47 -13.95
CA SER A 43 6.28 -11.84 -13.54
C SER A 43 6.36 -10.54 -14.30
N GLN A 44 6.19 -9.42 -13.61
CA GLN A 44 6.42 -8.11 -14.21
C GLN A 44 7.82 -8.12 -14.82
N GLY A 45 7.89 -7.73 -16.10
CA GLY A 45 9.15 -7.37 -16.74
C GLY A 45 9.66 -8.33 -17.83
N SER A 46 8.84 -8.67 -18.82
CA SER A 46 9.25 -8.63 -20.23
C SER A 46 8.08 -9.06 -21.13
N VAL A 47 7.45 -8.07 -21.78
CA VAL A 47 6.57 -8.35 -22.92
C VAL A 47 7.47 -8.74 -24.07
N LEU A 48 7.48 -10.02 -24.43
CA LEU A 48 8.15 -10.53 -25.62
C LEU A 48 7.33 -10.10 -26.84
N VAL A 49 7.56 -8.87 -27.31
CA VAL A 49 7.05 -8.39 -28.60
C VAL A 49 7.76 -9.18 -29.69
N LYS A 50 7.00 -10.03 -30.38
CA LYS A 50 7.54 -11.06 -31.29
C LYS A 50 7.92 -10.55 -32.69
N ASP A 51 7.89 -9.25 -32.93
CA ASP A 51 8.36 -8.65 -34.18
C ASP A 51 9.26 -7.45 -33.87
N GLY A 52 10.56 -7.66 -34.10
CA GLY A 52 11.64 -6.76 -33.74
C GLY A 52 11.62 -5.46 -34.53
N VAL A 53 11.39 -4.37 -33.81
CA VAL A 53 12.11 -3.11 -34.03
C VAL A 53 12.84 -2.87 -32.72
N GLU A 54 14.16 -2.72 -32.74
CA GLU A 54 14.98 -2.32 -31.59
C GLU A 54 14.60 -0.88 -31.19
N GLY A 55 13.39 -0.70 -30.67
CA GLY A 55 12.98 0.48 -29.96
C GLY A 55 13.66 0.43 -28.60
N SER A 56 14.75 1.17 -28.45
CA SER A 56 15.36 1.49 -27.16
C SER A 56 14.25 1.92 -26.21
N SER A 57 13.77 0.99 -25.39
CA SER A 57 12.78 1.25 -24.37
C SER A 57 13.55 1.94 -23.25
N THR A 58 13.77 3.24 -23.40
CA THR A 58 14.26 4.11 -22.34
C THR A 58 13.38 3.84 -21.12
N SER A 59 13.94 3.23 -20.08
CA SER A 59 13.19 2.92 -18.88
C SER A 59 12.66 4.24 -18.30
N SER A 60 11.33 4.36 -18.16
CA SER A 60 10.71 5.53 -17.56
C SER A 60 10.89 5.61 -16.04
N ILE A 61 11.61 4.65 -15.46
CA ILE A 61 11.94 4.62 -14.04
C ILE A 61 13.08 5.61 -13.79
N VAL A 62 12.74 6.72 -13.13
CA VAL A 62 13.69 7.79 -12.77
C VAL A 62 14.34 7.54 -11.40
N TYR A 63 13.73 6.71 -10.57
CA TYR A 63 14.29 6.27 -9.28
C TYR A 63 13.93 4.82 -9.00
N ASP A 64 14.90 4.02 -8.56
CA ASP A 64 14.68 2.64 -8.10
C ASP A 64 15.68 2.27 -7.02
N ASP A 65 15.19 1.73 -5.91
CA ASP A 65 15.99 1.13 -4.85
C ASP A 65 15.31 -0.12 -4.27
N ALA A 66 15.84 -0.67 -3.18
CA ALA A 66 15.29 -1.87 -2.54
C ALA A 66 13.86 -1.71 -1.98
N HIS A 67 13.41 -0.49 -1.70
CA HIS A 67 12.18 -0.18 -0.97
C HIS A 67 11.16 0.62 -1.79
N VAL A 68 11.60 1.34 -2.81
CA VAL A 68 10.79 2.28 -3.58
C VAL A 68 11.21 2.29 -5.04
N SER A 69 10.25 2.48 -5.94
CA SER A 69 10.53 2.93 -7.30
C SER A 69 9.60 4.07 -7.70
N LEU A 70 10.07 4.93 -8.60
CA LEU A 70 9.34 6.05 -9.15
C LEU A 70 9.43 5.99 -10.68
N ASP A 71 8.26 5.93 -11.31
CA ASP A 71 8.10 5.91 -12.76
C ASP A 71 7.53 7.25 -13.24
N SER A 72 8.27 7.95 -14.09
CA SER A 72 7.89 9.26 -14.63
C SER A 72 6.81 9.18 -15.71
N SER A 73 6.75 8.08 -16.45
CA SER A 73 5.78 7.88 -17.54
C SER A 73 4.40 7.53 -16.99
N THR A 74 4.35 6.54 -16.09
CA THR A 74 3.08 6.14 -15.47
C THR A 74 2.67 7.06 -14.32
N ARG A 75 3.59 7.91 -13.83
CA ARG A 75 3.39 8.78 -12.66
C ARG A 75 2.94 7.96 -11.44
N ILE A 76 3.65 6.87 -11.16
CA ILE A 76 3.37 5.98 -10.02
C ILE A 76 4.58 5.92 -9.09
N LEU A 77 4.34 6.21 -7.81
CA LEU A 77 5.24 5.89 -6.71
C LEU A 77 4.91 4.49 -6.19
N THR A 78 5.87 3.58 -6.30
CA THR A 78 5.73 2.20 -5.84
C THR A 78 6.49 2.02 -4.54
N ILE A 79 5.80 1.67 -3.47
CA ILE A 79 6.39 1.32 -2.17
C ILE A 79 6.41 -0.20 -2.04
N LYS A 80 7.61 -0.78 -2.00
CA LYS A 80 7.87 -2.22 -1.90
C LYS A 80 7.75 -2.67 -0.44
N HIS A 81 7.38 -3.93 -0.25
CA HIS A 81 7.25 -4.62 1.04
C HIS A 81 6.19 -4.03 2.01
N TYR A 82 5.02 -3.62 1.51
CA TYR A 82 3.94 -2.95 2.28
C TYR A 82 2.94 -3.93 2.97
N ILE A 83 3.47 -4.79 3.84
CA ILE A 83 2.87 -6.08 4.25
C ILE A 83 1.45 -6.10 4.85
N LEU A 84 0.82 -4.99 5.25
CA LEU A 84 -0.49 -5.07 5.88
C LEU A 84 -1.63 -5.50 4.94
N VAL A 85 -1.58 -5.11 3.67
CA VAL A 85 -2.67 -5.40 2.71
C VAL A 85 -2.12 -6.01 1.42
N HIS A 86 -1.00 -5.48 0.91
CA HIS A 86 -0.37 -5.95 -0.31
C HIS A 86 1.15 -5.85 -0.21
N PRO A 87 1.93 -6.81 -0.74
CA PRO A 87 3.39 -6.75 -0.67
C PRO A 87 3.96 -5.49 -1.34
N THR A 88 3.19 -4.83 -2.20
CA THR A 88 3.56 -3.58 -2.87
C THR A 88 2.37 -2.63 -2.82
N LEU A 89 2.63 -1.36 -2.51
CA LEU A 89 1.65 -0.27 -2.57
C LEU A 89 1.96 0.62 -3.78
N TYR A 90 1.00 0.78 -4.67
CA TYR A 90 1.10 1.65 -5.85
C TYR A 90 0.32 2.93 -5.58
N ILE A 91 0.98 4.07 -5.65
CA ILE A 91 0.39 5.38 -5.37
C ILE A 91 0.50 6.24 -6.63
N PRO A 92 -0.62 6.58 -7.28
CA PRO A 92 -0.63 7.61 -8.32
C PRO A 92 -0.11 8.93 -7.76
N ILE A 93 0.86 9.55 -8.43
CA ILE A 93 1.49 10.78 -7.97
C ILE A 93 0.48 11.92 -7.84
N ASP A 94 -0.53 11.95 -8.72
CA ASP A 94 -1.56 12.99 -8.72
C ASP A 94 -2.52 12.89 -7.53
N ASP A 95 -2.56 11.75 -6.83
CA ASP A 95 -3.34 11.55 -5.60
C ASP A 95 -2.54 11.91 -4.34
N ILE A 96 -1.25 12.23 -4.45
CA ILE A 96 -0.40 12.57 -3.32
C ILE A 96 -0.70 14.00 -2.84
N LEU A 97 -1.15 14.12 -1.59
CA LEU A 97 -1.36 15.40 -0.93
C LEU A 97 -0.01 16.01 -0.52
N TYR A 98 0.84 15.22 0.12
CA TYR A 98 2.21 15.61 0.47
C TYR A 98 3.11 14.39 0.64
N ILE A 99 4.41 14.62 0.45
CA ILE A 99 5.48 13.74 0.93
C ILE A 99 6.38 14.58 1.82
N CYS A 100 6.70 14.12 3.02
CA CYS A 100 7.66 14.83 3.86
C CYS A 100 8.60 13.89 4.60
N PRO A 101 9.74 14.40 5.10
CA PRO A 101 10.58 13.64 6.01
C PRO A 101 9.78 13.18 7.23
N ALA A 102 9.96 11.92 7.63
CA ALA A 102 9.20 11.31 8.71
C ALA A 102 9.34 12.08 10.04
N GLY A 103 10.53 12.63 10.31
CA GLY A 103 10.79 13.43 11.50
C GLY A 103 9.94 14.68 11.67
N ARG A 104 9.22 15.14 10.63
CA ARG A 104 8.27 16.27 10.73
C ARG A 104 6.89 15.86 11.26
N ILE A 105 6.45 14.63 11.00
CA ILE A 105 5.09 14.16 11.35
C ILE A 105 5.09 13.18 12.51
N THR A 106 6.18 12.45 12.71
CA THR A 106 6.26 11.43 13.76
C THR A 106 7.41 11.71 14.72
N SER A 107 7.15 11.52 16.02
CA SER A 107 8.17 11.53 17.04
C SER A 107 9.00 10.26 16.89
N ARG A 108 10.16 10.22 17.56
CA ARG A 108 11.07 9.07 17.48
C ARG A 108 10.41 7.75 17.88
N VAL A 109 9.42 7.82 18.78
CA VAL A 109 8.69 6.64 19.28
C VAL A 109 7.66 6.11 18.26
N GLY A 110 7.32 6.90 17.23
CA GLY A 110 6.27 6.55 16.26
C GLY A 110 6.76 5.86 14.97
N ILE A 111 8.08 5.76 14.74
CA ILE A 111 8.63 5.00 13.60
C ILE A 111 8.82 3.53 14.00
N ARG A 112 8.40 2.62 13.13
CA ARG A 112 8.57 1.17 13.31
C ARG A 112 9.32 0.57 12.11
N PRO A 113 10.03 -0.56 12.29
CA PRO A 113 10.61 -1.32 11.18
C PRO A 113 9.54 -1.80 10.20
N TRP A 114 8.31 -2.00 10.67
CA TRP A 114 7.15 -2.40 9.88
C TRP A 114 5.84 -2.01 10.58
N GLY A 115 4.73 -2.10 9.84
CA GLY A 115 3.38 -2.15 10.39
C GLY A 115 2.85 -0.80 10.88
N MET A 116 1.77 -0.86 11.65
CA MET A 116 1.08 0.34 12.13
C MET A 116 1.75 0.93 13.36
N GLY A 117 2.24 2.17 13.26
CA GLY A 117 2.65 2.96 14.42
C GLY A 117 1.44 3.56 15.15
N LEU A 118 1.65 4.01 16.40
CA LEU A 118 0.63 4.74 17.16
C LEU A 118 0.23 6.08 16.51
N THR A 119 0.99 6.53 15.52
CA THR A 119 0.81 7.78 14.76
C THR A 119 -0.11 7.63 13.55
N GLY A 120 -0.73 6.46 13.34
CA GLY A 120 -1.56 6.21 12.15
C GLY A 120 -0.76 6.12 10.85
N ILE A 121 0.55 5.89 10.96
CA ILE A 121 1.47 5.65 9.84
C ILE A 121 1.66 4.14 9.70
N LEU A 122 1.39 3.62 8.52
CA LEU A 122 1.66 2.26 8.12
C LEU A 122 3.03 2.19 7.44
N TRP A 123 3.98 1.53 8.08
CA TRP A 123 5.34 1.41 7.58
C TRP A 123 5.50 0.18 6.69
N ALA A 124 6.06 0.40 5.49
CA ALA A 124 6.64 -0.67 4.68
C ALA A 124 7.67 -1.48 5.49
N ARG A 125 8.05 -2.69 5.10
CA ARG A 125 9.06 -3.47 5.85
C ARG A 125 10.47 -3.01 5.47
N ASP A 126 11.18 -2.48 6.47
CA ASP A 126 12.61 -2.26 6.40
C ASP A 126 13.23 -2.58 7.76
N PHE A 127 13.97 -3.69 7.80
CA PHE A 127 14.67 -4.10 9.01
C PHE A 127 15.95 -3.32 9.28
N LYS A 128 16.52 -2.65 8.26
CA LYS A 128 17.64 -1.75 8.47
C LYS A 128 17.17 -0.57 9.34
N ARG A 129 15.90 -0.14 9.23
CA ARG A 129 15.25 0.75 10.22
C ARG A 129 15.07 0.08 11.60
N GLY A 130 14.93 -1.24 11.69
CA GLY A 130 14.81 -1.96 12.96
C GLY A 130 16.04 -1.82 13.84
N GLY A 131 17.24 -1.77 13.24
CA GLY A 131 18.47 -1.44 13.95
C GLY A 131 18.46 -0.05 14.58
N ALA A 132 17.68 0.90 14.03
CA ALA A 132 17.51 2.25 14.56
C ALA A 132 16.67 2.32 15.86
N ILE A 133 15.86 1.30 16.15
CA ILE A 133 15.11 1.22 17.42
C ILE A 133 16.05 1.00 18.62
N ILE A 134 17.23 0.40 18.40
CA ILE A 134 18.25 0.16 19.43
C ILE A 134 19.37 1.22 19.35
N GLY A 135 19.00 2.50 19.18
CA GLY A 135 19.90 3.63 19.41
C GLY A 135 20.52 4.32 18.18
N ALA A 136 20.27 3.87 16.96
CA ALA A 136 20.81 4.54 15.76
C ALA A 136 19.81 5.55 15.18
N MET A 137 20.05 6.85 15.39
CA MET A 137 19.23 7.95 14.86
C MET A 137 19.18 8.02 13.32
N SER A 138 20.06 7.31 12.62
CA SER A 138 20.29 7.43 11.17
C SER A 138 19.13 6.95 10.29
N GLY A 139 18.21 6.12 10.81
CA GLY A 139 17.05 5.65 10.04
C GLY A 139 16.01 6.74 9.72
N PHE A 140 15.97 7.81 10.51
CA PHE A 140 14.96 8.88 10.38
C PHE A 140 15.16 9.74 9.14
N GLU A 141 16.41 10.07 8.85
CA GLU A 141 16.77 11.00 7.77
C GLU A 141 16.43 10.45 6.39
N LYS A 142 16.42 9.12 6.28
CA LYS A 142 16.11 8.37 5.07
C LYS A 142 14.64 7.94 4.97
N SER A 143 13.81 8.34 5.93
CA SER A 143 12.42 7.91 6.01
C SER A 143 11.47 9.03 5.62
N PHE A 144 10.47 8.66 4.84
CA PHE A 144 9.44 9.57 4.32
C PHE A 144 8.06 9.07 4.71
N VAL A 145 7.14 10.02 4.81
CA VAL A 145 5.72 9.77 5.02
C VAL A 145 4.97 10.41 3.86
N VAL A 146 4.11 9.63 3.23
CA VAL A 146 3.20 10.08 2.18
C VAL A 146 1.75 10.04 2.67
N LYS A 147 1.01 11.10 2.37
CA LYS A 147 -0.44 11.16 2.54
C LYS A 147 -1.11 11.19 1.18
N VAL A 148 -2.03 10.27 0.96
CA VAL A 148 -2.81 10.14 -0.28
C VAL A 148 -4.22 10.67 -0.04
N LYS A 149 -4.83 11.23 -1.09
CA LYS A 149 -6.20 11.71 -1.08
C LYS A 149 -7.17 10.57 -0.75
N GLY A 150 -8.13 10.81 0.14
CA GLY A 150 -9.16 9.84 0.53
C GLY A 150 -8.69 8.79 1.55
N ASP A 151 -7.39 8.54 1.65
CA ASP A 151 -6.86 7.60 2.64
C ASP A 151 -7.02 8.15 4.06
N ARG A 152 -7.42 7.28 4.99
CA ARG A 152 -7.47 7.62 6.43
C ARG A 152 -6.08 7.56 7.07
N MET A 153 -5.27 6.61 6.63
CA MET A 153 -3.92 6.39 7.15
C MET A 153 -2.87 7.13 6.32
N LYS A 154 -1.64 7.13 6.81
CA LYS A 154 -0.45 7.60 6.10
C LYS A 154 0.45 6.41 5.80
N SER A 155 1.24 6.46 4.74
CA SER A 155 2.19 5.40 4.41
C SER A 155 3.61 5.88 4.67
N GLY A 156 4.37 5.10 5.43
CA GLY A 156 5.77 5.36 5.76
C GLY A 156 6.69 4.42 4.97
N PHE A 157 7.77 4.95 4.42
CA PHE A 157 8.76 4.19 3.67
C PHE A 157 10.17 4.77 3.87
N SER A 158 11.17 4.04 3.40
CA SER A 158 12.56 4.51 3.39
C SER A 158 13.11 4.50 2.00
N VAL A 159 14.15 5.30 1.79
CA VAL A 159 14.90 5.37 0.54
C VAL A 159 16.38 5.21 0.83
N GLU A 160 17.15 4.66 -0.11
CA GLU A 160 18.59 4.45 0.08
C GLU A 160 19.38 5.76 -0.07
N ASP A 161 19.05 6.53 -1.12
CA ASP A 161 19.60 7.85 -1.44
C ASP A 161 18.50 8.91 -1.41
N THR A 162 18.54 9.75 -0.37
CA THR A 162 17.57 10.83 -0.13
C THR A 162 17.69 11.97 -1.14
N ALA A 163 18.90 12.29 -1.59
CA ALA A 163 19.13 13.40 -2.52
C ALA A 163 18.60 13.03 -3.90
N LYS A 164 18.98 11.85 -4.40
CA LYS A 164 18.51 11.33 -5.69
C LYS A 164 17.00 11.14 -5.71
N PHE A 165 16.40 10.66 -4.62
CA PHE A 165 14.94 10.51 -4.52
C PHE A 165 14.22 11.87 -4.62
N ARG A 166 14.74 12.89 -3.94
CA ARG A 166 14.17 14.25 -3.98
C ARG A 166 14.24 14.86 -5.37
N GLU A 167 15.38 14.73 -6.03
CA GLU A 167 15.57 15.21 -7.41
C GLU A 167 14.58 14.54 -8.36
N ALA A 168 14.48 13.21 -8.31
CA ALA A 168 13.56 12.45 -9.15
C ALA A 168 12.08 12.79 -8.86
N MET A 169 11.72 13.01 -7.59
CA MET A 169 10.37 13.40 -7.21
C MET A 169 10.02 14.82 -7.68
N GLU A 170 10.98 15.76 -7.62
CA GLU A 170 10.81 17.13 -8.09
C GLU A 170 10.67 17.21 -9.62
N GLU A 171 11.38 16.33 -10.33
CA GLU A 171 11.23 16.15 -11.79
C GLU A 171 9.83 15.65 -12.15
N VAL A 172 9.30 14.65 -11.43
CA VAL A 172 7.99 14.05 -11.74
C VAL A 172 6.82 14.92 -11.25
N CYS A 173 6.95 15.56 -10.09
CA CYS A 173 5.90 16.40 -9.51
C CYS A 173 6.50 17.52 -8.65
N SER A 174 6.77 18.64 -9.31
CA SER A 174 7.40 19.80 -8.69
C SER A 174 6.63 20.31 -7.46
N GLY A 175 7.36 20.57 -6.39
CA GLY A 175 6.84 21.09 -5.13
C GLY A 175 6.06 20.10 -4.27
N VAL A 176 5.88 18.82 -4.66
CA VAL A 176 5.14 17.84 -3.83
C VAL A 176 5.78 17.60 -2.46
N MET A 177 7.10 17.76 -2.37
CA MET A 177 7.87 17.59 -1.14
C MET A 177 7.93 18.84 -0.26
N ASP A 178 7.57 20.00 -0.81
CA ASP A 178 7.51 21.27 -0.10
C ASP A 178 6.12 21.54 0.51
N ARG A 179 5.11 20.78 0.07
CA ARG A 179 3.77 20.81 0.66
C ARG A 179 3.85 20.44 2.14
N SER A 180 3.35 21.33 2.98
CA SER A 180 3.34 21.10 4.43
C SER A 180 2.10 20.32 4.85
N PRO A 181 2.24 19.36 5.79
CA PRO A 181 1.08 18.74 6.42
C PRO A 181 0.20 19.80 7.10
N PRO A 182 -1.12 19.57 7.19
CA PRO A 182 -2.01 20.40 8.01
C PRO A 182 -1.50 20.55 9.44
N ALA A 183 -1.72 21.71 10.07
CA ALA A 183 -1.17 22.03 11.38
C ALA A 183 -1.62 21.07 12.50
N ASP A 184 -2.80 20.47 12.36
CA ASP A 184 -3.34 19.45 13.27
C ASP A 184 -2.67 18.08 13.11
N GLU A 185 -1.98 17.83 12.00
CA GLU A 185 -1.18 16.62 11.78
C GLU A 185 0.29 16.76 12.21
N LEU A 186 0.75 17.98 12.48
CA LEU A 186 2.10 18.24 12.95
C LEU A 186 2.22 17.91 14.45
N ILE A 187 3.30 17.22 14.81
CA ILE A 187 3.61 17.03 16.22
C ILE A 187 4.01 18.37 16.81
N LYS A 188 3.28 18.79 17.86
CA LYS A 188 3.74 19.84 18.76
C LYS A 188 5.04 19.34 19.40
N GLN A 189 6.17 19.78 18.86
CA GLN A 189 7.44 19.61 19.54
C GLN A 189 7.30 20.39 20.85
N LYS A 190 7.21 19.68 21.98
CA LYS A 190 7.38 20.31 23.28
C LYS A 190 8.88 20.58 23.38
N ASP A 191 9.24 21.85 23.25
CA ASP A 191 10.56 22.37 23.61
C ASP A 191 10.91 22.00 25.06
#